data_AF-A0A0K8WJN4-F1
#
_entry.id   AF-A0A0K8WJN4-F1
#
_cell.length_a   1.000
_cell.length_b   1.000
_cell.length_c   1.000
_cell.angle_alpha   90.00
_cell.angle_beta   90.00
_cell.angle_gamma   90.00
#
_symmetry.space_group_name_H-M   'P 1'
#
loop_
_entity.id
_entity.type
_entity.pdbx_description
1 polymer ?
#
loop_
_entity_poly.entity_id
_entity_poly.type
_entity_poly.pdbx_seq_one_letter_code
_entity_poly.pdbx_strand_id
1 'polypeptide(L)'
;MAQNTHSIRFFLAISLIGILVSHSNQETLPCALKEYSTGLVCVCNSKYCDYLDDPTPSEEYVFAIVSSSKSGLRFATTHGQFNLYKKYYIFDYDQLMARAIEAPAAESIEIEVDREQRWQKTEGFIGSISDSIENVLKIFPKTLRKHVYQSFFTQHGINVDFIRDLGFGVSEKYLEDSAPIFGSWERGEQFAQNLLKYLNTDSNETEPINCNILLDYEGGDAPMIANTTNHFEVYKQPLFYTMGHFTKFIAGGSVRIAAENKNDKVDVVAFLRADNSVAVIILNRNPVSVDVGIQDTYRGAVLFKIPPHSIHTVLYI
;
A
#
# COMPACT_ATOMS: atom_id res chain seq x y z
N MET A 1 1.88 76.03 -42.36
CA MET A 1 0.58 76.04 -43.07
C MET A 1 0.32 74.60 -43.50
N ALA A 2 -0.88 74.03 -43.28
CA ALA A 2 -1.23 72.59 -43.33
C ALA A 2 -0.46 71.70 -42.31
N GLN A 3 -1.08 71.06 -41.30
CA GLN A 3 -2.12 69.99 -41.27
C GLN A 3 -1.53 68.59 -41.57
N ASN A 4 -1.51 67.67 -40.57
CA ASN A 4 -2.50 66.59 -40.33
C ASN A 4 -2.56 65.59 -41.51
N THR A 5 -2.45 64.27 -41.40
CA THR A 5 -2.51 63.29 -40.29
C THR A 5 -1.44 62.19 -40.49
N HIS A 6 -1.27 61.08 -39.75
CA HIS A 6 -2.04 60.36 -38.71
C HIS A 6 -1.08 59.70 -37.69
N SER A 7 -1.59 58.88 -36.76
CA SER A 7 -0.80 58.04 -35.84
C SER A 7 -1.24 56.58 -35.95
N ILE A 8 -0.30 55.64 -36.08
CA ILE A 8 -0.54 54.19 -35.90
C ILE A 8 0.59 53.64 -35.03
N ARG A 9 0.30 53.36 -33.76
CA ARG A 9 1.19 52.62 -32.86
C ARG A 9 0.86 51.13 -32.94
N PHE A 10 1.75 50.34 -33.53
CA PHE A 10 1.71 48.88 -33.40
C PHE A 10 2.12 48.49 -31.98
N PHE A 11 1.16 48.09 -31.16
CA PHE A 11 1.44 47.35 -29.92
C PHE A 11 1.32 45.85 -30.21
N LEU A 12 2.47 45.16 -30.23
CA LEU A 12 2.52 43.69 -30.24
C LEU A 12 2.15 43.18 -28.84
N ALA A 13 0.89 42.84 -28.64
CA ALA A 13 0.44 42.10 -27.47
C ALA A 13 0.86 40.64 -27.59
N ILE A 14 2.04 40.30 -27.04
CA ILE A 14 2.48 38.90 -26.90
C ILE A 14 1.61 38.27 -25.80
N SER A 15 0.55 37.59 -26.22
CA SER A 15 -0.26 36.76 -25.32
C SER A 15 0.55 35.52 -24.94
N LEU A 16 1.20 35.56 -23.77
CA LEU A 16 1.70 34.36 -23.10
C LEU A 16 0.50 33.52 -22.66
N ILE A 17 0.05 32.64 -23.56
CA ILE A 17 -0.84 31.53 -23.20
C ILE A 17 0.00 30.56 -22.38
N GLY A 18 0.06 30.81 -21.07
CA GLY A 18 0.57 29.84 -20.11
C GLY A 18 -0.29 28.58 -20.21
N ILE A 19 0.32 27.49 -20.67
CA ILE A 19 -0.33 26.17 -20.66
C ILE A 19 -0.46 25.78 -19.20
N LEU A 20 -1.64 26.01 -18.63
CA LEU A 20 -2.07 25.41 -17.37
C LEU A 20 -2.12 23.90 -17.60
N VAL A 21 -1.01 23.21 -17.31
CA VAL A 21 -1.00 21.76 -17.15
C VAL A 21 -1.80 21.48 -15.88
N SER A 22 -3.11 21.32 -16.06
CA SER A 22 -4.01 20.80 -15.05
C SER A 22 -3.54 19.40 -14.68
N HIS A 23 -2.75 19.31 -13.61
CA HIS A 23 -2.50 18.05 -12.94
C HIS A 23 -3.86 17.60 -12.41
N SER A 24 -4.48 16.66 -13.11
CA SER A 24 -5.65 15.97 -12.59
C SER A 24 -5.17 15.17 -11.39
N ASN A 25 -5.38 15.68 -10.18
CA ASN A 25 -5.37 14.85 -8.99
C ASN A 25 -6.41 13.75 -9.23
N GLN A 26 -5.93 12.56 -9.56
CA GLN A 26 -6.78 11.41 -9.79
C GLN A 26 -7.29 10.99 -8.41
N GLU A 27 -8.55 11.30 -8.11
CA GLU A 27 -9.16 10.93 -6.83
C GLU A 27 -8.98 9.42 -6.60
N THR A 28 -8.42 9.07 -5.45
CA THR A 28 -8.21 7.68 -5.04
C THR A 28 -9.57 7.00 -4.92
N LEU A 29 -9.88 6.12 -5.87
CA LEU A 29 -11.14 5.37 -5.83
C LEU A 29 -11.08 4.38 -4.65
N PRO A 30 -12.00 4.47 -3.67
CA PRO A 30 -11.97 3.61 -2.48
C PRO A 30 -12.23 2.15 -2.85
N CYS A 31 -11.93 1.23 -1.94
CA CYS A 31 -12.33 -0.17 -2.12
C CYS A 31 -13.87 -0.30 -2.26
N ALA A 32 -14.33 -0.92 -3.34
CA ALA A 32 -15.70 -1.42 -3.45
C ALA A 32 -15.83 -2.72 -2.62
N LEU A 33 -16.02 -2.56 -1.31
CA LEU A 33 -16.09 -3.66 -0.35
C LEU A 33 -17.25 -4.63 -0.67
N LYS A 34 -16.94 -5.93 -0.63
CA LYS A 34 -17.90 -7.03 -0.72
C LYS A 34 -17.62 -8.02 0.41
N GLU A 35 -18.68 -8.36 1.13
CA GLU A 35 -18.64 -9.25 2.28
C GLU A 35 -18.78 -10.72 1.87
N TYR A 36 -17.97 -11.56 2.51
CA TYR A 36 -18.01 -13.00 2.49
C TYR A 36 -18.00 -13.51 3.94
N SER A 37 -18.43 -14.75 4.18
CA SER A 37 -18.45 -15.35 5.53
C SER A 37 -17.09 -15.37 6.26
N THR A 38 -16.00 -15.25 5.50
CA THR A 38 -14.61 -15.27 5.98
C THR A 38 -13.92 -13.91 5.97
N GLY A 39 -14.59 -12.84 5.54
CA GLY A 39 -14.10 -11.46 5.59
C GLY A 39 -14.45 -10.61 4.38
N LEU A 40 -13.61 -9.61 4.09
CA LEU A 40 -13.91 -8.52 3.16
C LEU A 40 -12.94 -8.47 1.97
N VAL A 41 -13.47 -8.48 0.74
CA VAL A 41 -12.72 -8.28 -0.51
C VAL A 41 -13.10 -6.96 -1.19
N CYS A 42 -12.29 -6.52 -2.15
CA CYS A 42 -12.61 -5.36 -3.00
C CYS A 42 -12.89 -5.80 -4.43
N VAL A 43 -14.02 -5.35 -5.00
CA VAL A 43 -14.46 -5.76 -6.34
C VAL A 43 -13.90 -4.83 -7.41
N CYS A 44 -13.15 -5.39 -8.35
CA CYS A 44 -12.77 -4.74 -9.60
C CYS A 44 -13.55 -5.34 -10.77
N ASN A 45 -14.01 -4.49 -11.68
CA ASN A 45 -14.73 -4.87 -12.91
C ASN A 45 -14.27 -3.99 -14.08
N SER A 46 -14.92 -4.13 -15.24
CA SER A 46 -14.54 -3.43 -16.48
C SER A 46 -14.69 -1.90 -16.46
N LYS A 47 -15.34 -1.32 -15.45
CA LYS A 47 -15.60 0.12 -15.28
C LYS A 47 -14.98 0.70 -13.99
N TYR A 48 -14.55 -0.14 -13.06
CA TYR A 48 -14.18 0.27 -11.72
C TYR A 48 -13.10 -0.64 -11.14
N CYS A 49 -12.09 -0.06 -10.52
CA CYS A 49 -11.17 -0.74 -9.62
C CYS A 49 -10.59 0.34 -8.70
N ASP A 50 -10.39 0.01 -7.44
CA ASP A 50 -9.63 0.84 -6.51
C ASP A 50 -8.16 0.94 -6.95
N TYR A 51 -7.52 2.04 -6.56
CA TYR A 51 -6.10 2.29 -6.79
C TYR A 51 -5.48 2.80 -5.49
N LEU A 52 -4.15 2.68 -5.39
CA LEU A 52 -3.40 2.97 -4.17
C LEU A 52 -2.42 4.10 -4.47
N ASP A 53 -2.52 5.19 -3.72
CA ASP A 53 -1.60 6.33 -3.83
C ASP A 53 -0.37 6.12 -2.93
N ASP A 54 0.74 6.77 -3.27
CA ASP A 54 1.86 6.98 -2.34
C ASP A 54 1.73 8.39 -1.75
N PRO A 55 1.25 8.56 -0.50
CA PRO A 55 1.05 9.86 0.12
C PRO A 55 2.31 10.36 0.86
N THR A 56 3.50 9.88 0.50
CA THR A 56 4.77 10.33 1.08
C THR A 56 4.87 11.87 1.07
N PRO A 57 4.95 12.53 2.24
CA PRO A 57 4.98 13.99 2.30
C PRO A 57 6.27 14.58 1.72
N SER A 58 6.16 15.76 1.11
CA SER A 58 7.30 16.60 0.71
C SER A 58 7.66 17.68 1.74
N GLU A 59 6.84 17.85 2.78
CA GLU A 59 7.03 18.85 3.83
C GLU A 59 7.68 18.24 5.08
N GLU A 60 8.65 18.97 5.64
CA GLU A 60 9.29 18.59 6.90
C GLU A 60 8.29 18.59 8.06
N TYR A 61 8.45 17.65 8.99
CA TYR A 61 7.54 17.43 10.14
C TYR A 61 6.13 16.98 9.78
N VAL A 62 5.78 16.81 8.50
CA VAL A 62 4.54 16.15 8.08
C VAL A 62 4.77 14.65 7.96
N PHE A 63 3.76 13.86 8.35
CA PHE A 63 3.70 12.43 8.07
C PHE A 63 2.38 12.08 7.38
N ALA A 64 2.39 10.99 6.62
CA ALA A 64 1.21 10.25 6.22
C ALA A 64 1.24 8.85 6.85
N ILE A 65 0.10 8.30 7.23
CA ILE A 65 -0.04 6.92 7.69
C ILE A 65 -1.11 6.23 6.84
N VAL A 66 -0.66 5.26 6.05
CA VAL A 66 -1.49 4.38 5.23
C VAL A 66 -1.89 3.18 6.08
N SER A 67 -3.17 2.82 6.09
CA SER A 67 -3.73 1.84 7.03
C SER A 67 -4.66 0.84 6.34
N SER A 68 -4.49 -0.45 6.67
CA SER A 68 -5.41 -1.52 6.29
C SER A 68 -5.76 -2.39 7.50
N SER A 69 -6.98 -2.92 7.58
CA SER A 69 -7.48 -3.66 8.75
C SER A 69 -8.43 -4.81 8.39
N LYS A 70 -8.57 -5.75 9.32
CA LYS A 70 -9.58 -6.81 9.27
C LYS A 70 -11.00 -6.27 9.07
N SER A 71 -11.34 -5.20 9.77
CA SER A 71 -12.70 -4.63 9.80
C SER A 71 -13.07 -3.85 8.53
N GLY A 72 -12.11 -3.50 7.67
CA GLY A 72 -12.39 -2.99 6.33
C GLY A 72 -11.55 -1.81 5.84
N LEU A 73 -10.56 -1.31 6.61
CA LEU A 73 -9.64 -0.30 6.08
C LEU A 73 -8.83 -0.90 4.93
N ARG A 74 -8.70 -0.14 3.83
CA ARG A 74 -7.99 -0.54 2.61
C ARG A 74 -7.23 0.67 2.12
N PHE A 75 -5.96 0.78 2.48
CA PHE A 75 -5.10 1.93 2.17
C PHE A 75 -5.68 3.28 2.64
N ALA A 76 -6.43 3.26 3.74
CA ALA A 76 -6.99 4.45 4.35
C ALA A 76 -5.84 5.34 4.84
N THR A 77 -5.75 6.56 4.30
CA THR A 77 -4.62 7.45 4.57
C THR A 77 -5.04 8.55 5.55
N THR A 78 -4.30 8.67 6.65
CA THR A 78 -4.41 9.80 7.60
C THR A 78 -3.14 10.63 7.52
N HIS A 79 -3.25 11.96 7.64
CA HIS A 79 -2.11 12.88 7.62
C HIS A 79 -1.98 13.58 8.98
N GLY A 80 -0.76 14.00 9.31
CA GLY A 80 -0.52 14.79 10.51
C GLY A 80 0.87 15.38 10.55
N GLN A 81 1.23 15.91 11.71
CA GLN A 81 2.53 16.49 12.01
C GLN A 81 3.15 15.83 13.24
N PHE A 82 4.48 15.66 13.22
CA PHE A 82 5.28 15.22 14.36
C PHE A 82 5.08 16.17 15.54
N ASN A 83 4.57 15.64 16.65
CA ASN A 83 4.26 16.41 17.85
C ASN A 83 4.08 15.44 19.03
N LEU A 84 5.07 15.44 19.95
CA LEU A 84 5.08 14.63 21.17
C LEU A 84 3.86 14.80 22.07
N TYR A 85 3.16 15.93 22.00
CA TYR A 85 2.00 16.24 22.84
C TYR A 85 0.66 15.93 22.16
N LYS A 86 0.67 15.48 20.89
CA LYS A 86 -0.53 15.18 20.13
C LYS A 86 -0.56 13.72 19.73
N LYS A 87 -1.56 13.01 20.25
CA LYS A 87 -1.89 11.64 19.87
C LYS A 87 -2.89 11.65 18.71
N TYR A 88 -2.60 10.85 17.69
CA TYR A 88 -3.45 10.60 16.53
C TYR A 88 -4.20 9.28 16.71
N TYR A 89 -5.41 9.19 16.14
CA TYR A 89 -6.30 8.04 16.30
C TYR A 89 -6.66 7.51 14.92
N ILE A 90 -6.33 6.25 14.64
CA ILE A 90 -6.69 5.58 13.40
C ILE A 90 -7.98 4.81 13.62
N PHE A 91 -9.10 5.46 13.31
CA PHE A 91 -10.43 4.86 13.42
C PHE A 91 -10.57 3.71 12.43
N ASP A 92 -11.02 2.56 12.93
CA ASP A 92 -11.27 1.39 12.10
C ASP A 92 -12.56 1.57 11.25
N TYR A 93 -12.71 0.77 10.20
CA TYR A 93 -13.79 0.93 9.22
C TYR A 93 -15.19 0.82 9.84
N ASP A 94 -15.41 -0.14 10.74
CA ASP A 94 -16.65 -0.31 11.49
C ASP A 94 -16.94 0.90 12.39
N GLN A 95 -15.91 1.47 13.03
CA GLN A 95 -16.02 2.68 13.87
C GLN A 95 -16.38 3.91 13.03
N LEU A 96 -15.77 4.07 11.85
CA LEU A 96 -16.09 5.13 10.89
C LEU A 96 -17.55 5.05 10.42
N MET A 97 -18.08 3.84 10.21
CA MET A 97 -19.49 3.65 9.85
C MET A 97 -20.44 3.85 11.05
N ALA A 98 -20.08 3.36 12.23
CA ALA A 98 -20.94 3.37 13.43
C ALA A 98 -20.89 4.68 14.22
N ARG A 99 -19.93 5.57 13.96
CA ARG A 99 -19.61 6.76 14.79
C ARG A 99 -19.35 6.41 16.26
N ALA A 100 -18.75 5.23 16.49
CA ALA A 100 -18.50 4.72 17.84
C ALA A 100 -17.35 5.48 18.53
N ILE A 101 -17.41 5.55 19.86
CA ILE A 101 -16.30 6.04 20.69
C ILE A 101 -15.40 4.84 21.02
N GLU A 102 -14.09 4.99 20.85
CA GLU A 102 -13.13 3.92 21.15
C GLU A 102 -13.16 3.46 22.62
N ALA A 103 -12.99 2.16 22.84
CA ALA A 103 -12.50 1.63 24.10
C ALA A 103 -11.02 2.05 24.31
N PRO A 104 -10.51 2.15 25.57
CA PRO A 104 -9.10 2.44 25.82
C PRO A 104 -8.16 1.49 25.07
N ALA A 105 -6.99 1.96 24.64
CA ALA A 105 -5.94 1.04 24.19
C ALA A 105 -5.51 0.18 25.38
N ALA A 106 -5.32 -1.11 25.15
CA ALA A 106 -4.95 -2.04 26.21
C ALA A 106 -3.46 -1.92 26.58
N GLU A 107 -2.63 -1.53 25.62
CA GLU A 107 -1.18 -1.56 25.71
C GLU A 107 -0.55 -0.35 25.00
N SER A 108 0.64 0.04 25.43
CA SER A 108 1.43 1.12 24.84
C SER A 108 2.85 0.63 24.55
N ILE A 109 3.38 1.00 23.39
CA ILE A 109 4.74 0.67 22.94
C ILE A 109 5.47 1.90 22.42
N GLU A 110 6.79 1.80 22.39
CA GLU A 110 7.70 2.79 21.83
C GLU A 110 8.62 2.09 20.84
N ILE A 111 8.78 2.70 19.66
CA ILE A 111 9.59 2.24 18.54
C ILE A 111 10.65 3.30 18.29
N GLU A 112 11.92 2.97 18.52
CA GLU A 112 13.04 3.88 18.23
C GLU A 112 13.57 3.63 16.81
N VAL A 113 13.62 4.69 16.00
CA VAL A 113 14.11 4.67 14.62
C VAL A 113 15.43 5.41 14.50
N ASP A 114 16.51 4.65 14.38
CA ASP A 114 17.87 5.14 14.13
C ASP A 114 18.20 4.99 12.64
N ARG A 115 18.31 6.14 11.94
CA ARG A 115 18.60 6.19 10.50
C ARG A 115 20.07 5.91 10.17
N GLU A 116 20.98 5.94 11.15
CA GLU A 116 22.41 5.71 10.95
C GLU A 116 22.80 4.24 11.10
N GLN A 117 22.05 3.49 11.91
CA GLN A 117 22.12 2.02 11.92
C GLN A 117 21.45 1.45 10.66
N ARG A 118 22.27 0.90 9.75
CA ARG A 118 21.86 0.48 8.40
C ARG A 118 22.30 -0.95 8.11
N TRP A 119 21.43 -1.71 7.44
CA TRP A 119 21.69 -3.09 6.99
C TRP A 119 21.51 -3.21 5.47
N GLN A 120 20.86 -4.28 5.01
CA GLN A 120 20.75 -4.62 3.61
C GLN A 120 19.94 -3.60 2.81
N LYS A 121 20.26 -3.49 1.52
CA LYS A 121 19.38 -2.87 0.53
C LYS A 121 18.37 -3.90 0.06
N THR A 122 17.11 -3.49 -0.09
CA THR A 122 16.14 -4.28 -0.88
C THR A 122 16.56 -4.25 -2.35
N GLU A 123 16.49 -5.40 -3.03
CA GLU A 123 16.66 -5.47 -4.49
C GLU A 123 15.38 -5.04 -5.23
N GLY A 124 14.24 -5.04 -4.54
CA GLY A 124 12.89 -4.91 -5.07
C GLY A 124 12.07 -6.19 -4.83
N PHE A 125 10.79 -6.16 -5.20
CA PHE A 125 9.88 -7.30 -5.08
C PHE A 125 9.47 -7.85 -6.44
N ILE A 126 9.17 -9.15 -6.50
CA ILE A 126 8.87 -9.87 -7.73
C ILE A 126 7.42 -10.36 -7.73
N GLY A 127 6.72 -10.10 -8.82
CA GLY A 127 5.38 -10.62 -9.09
C GLY A 127 5.45 -11.65 -10.19
N SER A 128 4.96 -12.85 -9.93
CA SER A 128 5.01 -13.95 -10.91
C SER A 128 3.77 -13.98 -11.78
N ILE A 129 4.00 -14.13 -13.08
CA ILE A 129 2.99 -14.40 -14.10
C ILE A 129 3.35 -15.73 -14.75
N SER A 130 2.38 -16.61 -14.89
CA SER A 130 2.50 -17.89 -15.59
C SER A 130 1.41 -18.02 -16.66
N ASP A 131 1.56 -18.97 -17.56
CA ASP A 131 0.59 -19.23 -18.64
C ASP A 131 -0.84 -19.50 -18.12
N SER A 132 -0.99 -20.08 -16.92
CA SER A 132 -2.31 -20.27 -16.30
C SER A 132 -2.97 -18.93 -15.98
N ILE A 133 -2.23 -17.98 -15.39
CA ILE A 133 -2.69 -16.61 -15.11
C ILE A 133 -3.04 -15.90 -16.41
N GLU A 134 -2.20 -16.02 -17.45
CA GLU A 134 -2.53 -15.44 -18.75
C GLU A 134 -3.82 -16.02 -19.35
N ASN A 135 -4.03 -17.33 -19.24
CA ASN A 135 -5.21 -17.99 -19.78
C ASN A 135 -6.48 -17.60 -19.03
N VAL A 136 -6.41 -17.50 -17.70
CA VAL A 136 -7.48 -16.90 -16.88
C VAL A 136 -7.73 -15.45 -17.29
N LEU A 137 -6.68 -14.63 -17.43
CA LEU A 137 -6.82 -13.24 -17.88
C LEU A 137 -7.48 -13.14 -19.25
N LYS A 138 -7.13 -14.00 -20.21
CA LYS A 138 -7.61 -13.94 -21.61
C LYS A 138 -9.15 -13.97 -21.71
N ILE A 139 -9.87 -14.57 -20.77
CA ILE A 139 -11.35 -14.64 -20.74
C ILE A 139 -12.02 -13.29 -20.41
N PHE A 140 -11.32 -12.39 -19.70
CA PHE A 140 -11.89 -11.14 -19.20
C PHE A 140 -11.83 -10.00 -20.26
N PRO A 141 -12.75 -9.02 -20.20
CA PRO A 141 -12.69 -7.83 -21.04
C PRO A 141 -11.37 -7.06 -20.90
N LYS A 142 -10.88 -6.49 -22.01
CA LYS A 142 -9.56 -5.82 -22.07
C LYS A 142 -9.36 -4.74 -20.98
N THR A 143 -10.41 -4.04 -20.59
CA THR A 143 -10.34 -3.01 -19.52
C THR A 143 -10.14 -3.61 -18.14
N LEU A 144 -10.84 -4.71 -17.80
CA LEU A 144 -10.62 -5.44 -16.55
C LEU A 144 -9.21 -6.05 -16.47
N ARG A 145 -8.71 -6.62 -17.56
CA ARG A 145 -7.31 -7.08 -17.62
C ARG A 145 -6.34 -5.93 -17.35
N LYS A 146 -6.59 -4.75 -17.93
CA LYS A 146 -5.80 -3.54 -17.66
C LYS A 146 -5.85 -3.15 -16.18
N HIS A 147 -7.01 -3.20 -15.53
CA HIS A 147 -7.13 -2.95 -14.08
C HIS A 147 -6.27 -3.93 -13.24
N VAL A 148 -6.21 -5.22 -13.60
CA VAL A 148 -5.32 -6.19 -12.94
C VAL A 148 -3.85 -5.79 -13.10
N TYR A 149 -3.36 -5.59 -14.33
CA TYR A 149 -1.96 -5.19 -14.56
C TYR A 149 -1.61 -3.85 -13.86
N GLN A 150 -2.50 -2.86 -13.91
CA GLN A 150 -2.30 -1.58 -13.22
C GLN A 150 -2.26 -1.72 -11.69
N SER A 151 -3.02 -2.67 -11.13
CA SER A 151 -3.04 -2.93 -9.68
C SER A 151 -1.70 -3.46 -9.16
N PHE A 152 -0.92 -4.18 -9.98
CA PHE A 152 0.39 -4.72 -9.58
C PHE A 152 1.57 -3.86 -10.05
N PHE A 153 1.66 -3.52 -11.34
CA PHE A 153 2.91 -3.10 -12.00
C PHE A 153 2.94 -1.62 -12.38
N THR A 154 2.20 -0.78 -11.66
CA THR A 154 2.22 0.68 -11.87
C THR A 154 2.19 1.43 -10.56
N GLN A 155 2.61 2.69 -10.58
CA GLN A 155 2.53 3.65 -9.47
C GLN A 155 1.12 3.83 -8.88
N HIS A 156 0.06 3.52 -9.65
CA HIS A 156 -1.33 3.57 -9.16
C HIS A 156 -1.75 2.28 -8.42
N GLY A 157 -0.93 1.24 -8.50
CA GLY A 157 -1.13 -0.03 -7.80
C GLY A 157 -0.18 -0.18 -6.63
N ILE A 158 0.17 -1.43 -6.31
CA ILE A 158 1.17 -1.76 -5.30
C ILE A 158 2.62 -1.63 -5.79
N ASN A 159 2.84 -1.32 -7.08
CA ASN A 159 4.14 -1.03 -7.68
C ASN A 159 5.23 -2.11 -7.45
N VAL A 160 4.93 -3.36 -7.80
CA VAL A 160 5.90 -4.45 -7.83
C VAL A 160 7.03 -4.13 -8.82
N ASP A 161 8.29 -4.20 -8.38
CA ASP A 161 9.46 -3.79 -9.16
C ASP A 161 9.70 -4.68 -10.40
N PHE A 162 9.51 -6.00 -10.28
CA PHE A 162 9.81 -6.95 -11.36
C PHE A 162 8.66 -7.91 -11.68
N ILE A 163 8.56 -8.28 -12.96
CA ILE A 163 7.72 -9.38 -13.44
C ILE A 163 8.61 -10.59 -13.70
N ARG A 164 8.29 -11.73 -13.08
CA ARG A 164 8.90 -13.02 -13.41
C ARG A 164 7.90 -13.83 -14.24
N ASP A 165 8.27 -14.14 -15.48
CA ASP A 165 7.58 -15.14 -16.28
C ASP A 165 8.06 -16.53 -15.82
N LEU A 166 7.17 -17.34 -15.27
CA LEU A 166 7.47 -18.69 -14.81
C LEU A 166 7.38 -19.74 -15.94
N GLY A 167 6.78 -19.40 -17.08
CA GLY A 167 6.54 -20.31 -18.19
C GLY A 167 5.61 -21.49 -17.89
N PHE A 168 5.55 -22.45 -18.82
CA PHE A 168 4.65 -23.59 -18.75
C PHE A 168 4.92 -24.51 -17.55
N GLY A 169 3.93 -24.66 -16.67
CA GLY A 169 3.89 -25.72 -15.66
C GLY A 169 4.70 -25.45 -14.39
N VAL A 170 5.28 -24.26 -14.23
CA VAL A 170 5.86 -23.80 -12.96
C VAL A 170 4.88 -22.84 -12.30
N SER A 171 4.39 -23.24 -11.13
CA SER A 171 3.56 -22.43 -10.25
C SER A 171 4.22 -22.43 -8.88
N GLU A 172 4.35 -21.27 -8.24
CA GLU A 172 5.07 -21.20 -6.97
C GLU A 172 4.16 -21.46 -5.77
N LYS A 173 4.59 -22.42 -4.95
CA LYS A 173 3.71 -23.24 -4.11
C LYS A 173 3.31 -22.59 -2.78
N TYR A 174 3.03 -21.28 -2.77
CA TYR A 174 2.80 -20.56 -1.51
C TYR A 174 1.44 -20.91 -0.88
N LEU A 175 0.38 -21.17 -1.68
CA LEU A 175 -1.00 -21.40 -1.18
C LEU A 175 -1.85 -22.43 -1.98
N GLU A 176 -1.27 -23.18 -2.92
CA GLU A 176 -2.01 -23.99 -3.91
C GLU A 176 -2.84 -25.16 -3.33
N ASP A 177 -2.42 -25.76 -2.22
CA ASP A 177 -3.05 -26.98 -1.67
C ASP A 177 -4.41 -26.72 -0.96
N SER A 178 -5.03 -25.53 -1.15
CA SER A 178 -6.35 -25.19 -0.59
C SER A 178 -7.12 -24.17 -1.44
N ALA A 179 -8.44 -24.33 -1.51
CA ALA A 179 -9.33 -23.37 -2.19
C ALA A 179 -9.18 -21.93 -1.64
N PRO A 180 -9.44 -20.89 -2.47
CA PRO A 180 -9.35 -19.51 -2.02
C PRO A 180 -10.37 -19.21 -0.90
N ILE A 181 -9.88 -18.60 0.18
CA ILE A 181 -10.71 -18.13 1.28
C ILE A 181 -10.92 -16.63 1.09
N PHE A 182 -12.06 -16.28 0.50
CA PHE A 182 -12.39 -14.89 0.18
C PHE A 182 -12.37 -14.00 1.41
N GLY A 183 -11.63 -12.89 1.32
CA GLY A 183 -11.58 -11.90 2.39
C GLY A 183 -10.77 -12.33 3.62
N SER A 184 -10.01 -13.44 3.57
CA SER A 184 -9.23 -13.92 4.72
C SER A 184 -8.19 -12.89 5.16
N TRP A 185 -8.45 -12.24 6.28
CA TRP A 185 -7.47 -11.35 6.91
C TRP A 185 -6.27 -12.13 7.46
N GLU A 186 -6.52 -13.31 8.03
CA GLU A 186 -5.49 -14.18 8.64
C GLU A 186 -4.38 -14.54 7.64
N ARG A 187 -4.71 -14.85 6.39
CA ARG A 187 -3.70 -15.11 5.35
C ARG A 187 -2.87 -13.87 4.99
N GLY A 188 -3.49 -12.69 4.98
CA GLY A 188 -2.75 -11.42 4.85
C GLY A 188 -1.83 -11.18 6.05
N GLU A 189 -2.34 -11.36 7.27
CA GLU A 189 -1.60 -11.17 8.52
C GLU A 189 -0.41 -12.13 8.64
N GLN A 190 -0.58 -13.40 8.27
CA GLN A 190 0.48 -14.41 8.19
C GLN A 190 1.56 -14.05 7.16
N PHE A 191 1.15 -13.58 5.98
CA PHE A 191 2.08 -13.09 4.95
C PHE A 191 2.90 -11.88 5.46
N ALA A 192 2.25 -10.90 6.10
CA ALA A 192 2.96 -9.77 6.71
C ALA A 192 3.98 -10.23 7.76
N GLN A 193 3.59 -11.15 8.65
CA GLN A 193 4.47 -11.68 9.69
C GLN A 193 5.69 -12.39 9.08
N ASN A 194 5.48 -13.24 8.09
CA ASN A 194 6.57 -13.96 7.40
C ASN A 194 7.54 -12.98 6.72
N LEU A 195 6.99 -11.98 6.02
CA LEU A 195 7.78 -10.98 5.31
C LEU A 195 8.53 -10.04 6.28
N LEU A 196 7.91 -9.57 7.35
CA LEU A 196 8.57 -8.79 8.40
C LEU A 196 9.70 -9.57 9.06
N LYS A 197 9.47 -10.84 9.39
CA LYS A 197 10.51 -11.74 9.93
C LYS A 197 11.69 -11.85 8.97
N TYR A 198 11.44 -12.05 7.68
CA TYR A 198 12.46 -12.13 6.65
C TYR A 198 13.23 -10.80 6.48
N LEU A 199 12.55 -9.66 6.43
CA LEU A 199 13.20 -8.35 6.28
C LEU A 199 14.05 -8.00 7.53
N ASN A 200 13.68 -8.52 8.70
CA ASN A 200 14.43 -8.40 9.94
C ASN A 200 15.57 -9.44 10.10
N THR A 201 15.75 -10.38 9.17
CA THR A 201 16.93 -11.26 9.12
C THR A 201 18.00 -10.74 8.16
N ASP A 202 19.28 -10.86 8.52
CA ASP A 202 20.43 -10.45 7.71
C ASP A 202 20.79 -11.49 6.62
N SER A 203 19.78 -12.09 5.98
CA SER A 203 19.94 -13.13 4.98
C SER A 203 20.05 -12.56 3.56
N ASN A 204 21.08 -12.97 2.82
CA ASN A 204 21.24 -12.69 1.38
C ASN A 204 20.35 -13.58 0.48
N GLU A 205 19.26 -14.16 1.00
CA GLU A 205 18.40 -15.10 0.28
C GLU A 205 17.21 -14.39 -0.37
N THR A 206 17.34 -14.00 -1.63
CA THR A 206 16.20 -13.69 -2.52
C THR A 206 15.25 -14.90 -2.62
N GLU A 207 13.91 -14.84 -2.60
CA GLU A 207 12.91 -13.76 -2.65
C GLU A 207 11.77 -14.08 -1.64
N PRO A 208 11.25 -13.13 -0.82
CA PRO A 208 10.16 -13.43 0.13
C PRO A 208 8.75 -13.26 -0.47
N ILE A 209 8.63 -12.49 -1.55
CA ILE A 209 7.40 -12.34 -2.33
C ILE A 209 7.69 -12.90 -3.70
N ASN A 210 7.15 -14.08 -3.94
CA ASN A 210 7.00 -14.64 -5.26
C ASN A 210 5.66 -15.40 -5.20
N CYS A 211 4.62 -14.71 -5.68
CA CYS A 211 3.26 -15.18 -5.64
C CYS A 211 2.64 -15.03 -7.03
N ASN A 212 1.79 -16.00 -7.39
CA ASN A 212 0.88 -15.86 -8.51
C ASN A 212 -0.02 -14.65 -8.24
N ILE A 213 0.09 -13.59 -9.04
CA ILE A 213 -0.61 -12.33 -8.80
C ILE A 213 -2.15 -12.48 -8.85
N LEU A 214 -2.64 -13.45 -9.62
CA LEU A 214 -4.04 -13.72 -9.86
C LEU A 214 -4.24 -15.23 -10.05
N LEU A 215 -5.18 -15.81 -9.33
CA LEU A 215 -5.65 -17.19 -9.54
C LEU A 215 -7.18 -17.19 -9.70
N ASP A 216 -7.77 -18.31 -10.10
CA ASP A 216 -9.22 -18.51 -10.09
C ASP A 216 -9.65 -19.35 -8.88
N TYR A 217 -10.85 -19.92 -8.92
CA TYR A 217 -11.39 -20.73 -7.82
C TYR A 217 -10.73 -22.11 -7.68
N GLU A 218 -10.02 -22.59 -8.71
CA GLU A 218 -9.36 -23.90 -8.74
C GLU A 218 -7.85 -23.78 -8.48
N GLY A 219 -7.22 -22.66 -8.85
CA GLY A 219 -5.79 -22.41 -8.63
C GLY A 219 -5.36 -22.18 -7.18
N GLY A 220 -6.29 -22.05 -6.24
CA GLY A 220 -5.99 -21.76 -4.83
C GLY A 220 -6.05 -20.27 -4.51
N ASP A 221 -5.23 -19.78 -3.58
CA ASP A 221 -5.30 -18.39 -3.10
C ASP A 221 -4.16 -17.51 -3.61
N ALA A 222 -4.51 -16.25 -3.90
CA ALA A 222 -3.65 -15.26 -4.53
C ALA A 222 -4.07 -13.84 -4.09
N PRO A 223 -3.23 -12.80 -4.28
CA PRO A 223 -3.60 -11.43 -3.94
C PRO A 223 -4.87 -10.95 -4.67
N MET A 224 -5.10 -11.41 -5.90
CA MET A 224 -6.37 -11.24 -6.61
C MET A 224 -6.97 -12.60 -7.01
N ILE A 225 -8.29 -12.73 -6.95
CA ILE A 225 -9.04 -13.92 -7.39
C ILE A 225 -9.99 -13.57 -8.53
N ALA A 226 -9.85 -14.25 -9.67
CA ALA A 226 -10.68 -14.12 -10.85
C ALA A 226 -12.06 -14.78 -10.68
N ASN A 227 -13.14 -14.04 -10.96
CA ASN A 227 -14.48 -14.61 -11.01
C ASN A 227 -14.72 -15.31 -12.36
N THR A 228 -14.30 -16.57 -12.47
CA THR A 228 -14.49 -17.41 -13.66
C THR A 228 -15.93 -17.88 -13.89
N THR A 229 -16.88 -17.55 -13.00
CA THR A 229 -18.31 -17.83 -13.21
C THR A 229 -19.03 -16.72 -13.98
N ASN A 230 -18.66 -15.45 -13.76
CA ASN A 230 -19.27 -14.32 -14.48
C ASN A 230 -18.35 -13.65 -15.52
N HIS A 231 -17.03 -13.86 -15.45
CA HIS A 231 -16.04 -13.26 -16.36
C HIS A 231 -16.05 -11.72 -16.41
N PHE A 232 -16.61 -11.06 -15.40
CA PHE A 232 -16.73 -9.59 -15.33
C PHE A 232 -16.15 -8.97 -14.05
N GLU A 233 -15.72 -9.79 -13.09
CA GLU A 233 -15.19 -9.35 -11.80
C GLU A 233 -13.87 -10.03 -11.44
N VAL A 234 -13.03 -9.31 -10.71
CA VAL A 234 -11.85 -9.82 -10.00
C VAL A 234 -11.89 -9.26 -8.58
N TYR A 235 -11.59 -10.09 -7.59
CA TYR A 235 -11.61 -9.73 -6.18
C TYR A 235 -10.19 -9.52 -5.65
N LYS A 236 -9.87 -8.34 -5.12
CA LYS A 236 -8.63 -8.14 -4.34
C LYS A 236 -8.84 -8.65 -2.93
N GLN A 237 -8.01 -9.62 -2.55
CA GLN A 237 -7.96 -10.22 -1.21
C GLN A 237 -7.24 -9.27 -0.24
N PRO A 238 -7.40 -9.42 1.09
CA PRO A 238 -6.59 -8.68 2.07
C PRO A 238 -5.08 -8.80 1.82
N LEU A 239 -4.63 -9.97 1.34
CA LEU A 239 -3.27 -10.24 0.91
C LEU A 239 -2.72 -9.19 -0.09
N PHE A 240 -3.53 -8.70 -1.04
CA PHE A 240 -3.10 -7.65 -1.98
C PHE A 240 -2.77 -6.33 -1.28
N TYR A 241 -3.61 -5.92 -0.33
CA TYR A 241 -3.39 -4.70 0.44
C TYR A 241 -2.19 -4.88 1.37
N THR A 242 -2.12 -5.98 2.11
CA THR A 242 -0.96 -6.29 2.93
C THR A 242 0.33 -6.26 2.10
N MET A 243 0.35 -6.88 0.93
CA MET A 243 1.51 -6.87 0.03
C MET A 243 1.86 -5.45 -0.42
N GLY A 244 0.86 -4.61 -0.68
CA GLY A 244 1.03 -3.19 -0.96
C GLY A 244 1.79 -2.42 0.12
N HIS A 245 1.58 -2.73 1.40
CA HIS A 245 2.26 -2.02 2.50
C HIS A 245 3.79 -2.17 2.46
N PHE A 246 4.31 -3.19 1.78
CA PHE A 246 5.73 -3.42 1.54
C PHE A 246 6.14 -2.99 0.14
N THR A 247 5.54 -3.60 -0.88
CA THR A 247 5.90 -3.41 -2.30
C THR A 247 5.84 -1.96 -2.76
N LYS A 248 4.84 -1.19 -2.31
CA LYS A 248 4.67 0.20 -2.73
C LYS A 248 5.65 1.16 -2.07
N PHE A 249 6.10 0.84 -0.85
CA PHE A 249 6.82 1.76 0.02
C PHE A 249 8.28 1.37 0.29
N ILE A 250 8.70 0.17 -0.13
CA ILE A 250 10.08 -0.35 -0.01
C ILE A 250 10.59 -0.77 -1.40
N ALA A 251 10.54 0.15 -2.35
CA ALA A 251 11.05 -0.06 -3.71
C ALA A 251 12.56 -0.38 -3.73
N GLY A 252 13.02 -1.01 -4.81
CA GLY A 252 14.42 -1.41 -4.99
C GLY A 252 15.43 -0.29 -4.69
N GLY A 253 16.48 -0.62 -3.93
CA GLY A 253 17.51 0.31 -3.48
C GLY A 253 17.28 0.97 -2.12
N SER A 254 16.08 0.86 -1.52
CA SER A 254 15.81 1.29 -0.15
C SER A 254 16.67 0.51 0.86
N VAL A 255 17.12 1.16 1.93
CA VAL A 255 18.05 0.61 2.94
C VAL A 255 17.30 0.30 4.22
N ARG A 256 17.41 -0.92 4.78
CA ARG A 256 16.85 -1.21 6.11
C ARG A 256 17.57 -0.38 7.17
N ILE A 257 16.80 0.33 8.00
CA ILE A 257 17.28 1.09 9.15
C ILE A 257 16.75 0.48 10.46
N ALA A 258 17.25 0.93 11.61
CA ALA A 258 16.82 0.36 12.88
C ALA A 258 15.36 0.74 13.19
N ALA A 259 14.65 -0.19 13.82
CA ALA A 259 13.30 0.01 14.37
C ALA A 259 13.17 -0.85 15.63
N GLU A 260 13.72 -0.39 16.75
CA GLU A 260 13.74 -1.14 18.00
C GLU A 260 12.36 -1.08 18.68
N ASN A 261 11.63 -2.20 18.69
CA ASN A 261 10.43 -2.37 19.50
C ASN A 261 10.81 -2.87 20.90
N LYS A 262 10.53 -2.08 21.94
CA LYS A 262 10.90 -2.41 23.32
C LYS A 262 10.09 -3.55 23.95
N ASN A 263 8.92 -3.89 23.40
CA ASN A 263 7.89 -4.69 24.09
C ASN A 263 7.34 -5.89 23.27
N ASP A 264 7.85 -6.18 22.07
CA ASP A 264 7.44 -7.29 21.18
C ASP A 264 5.94 -7.41 20.84
N LYS A 265 5.12 -6.39 21.12
CA LYS A 265 3.65 -6.45 20.92
C LYS A 265 3.17 -6.26 19.49
N VAL A 266 4.01 -5.70 18.63
CA VAL A 266 3.76 -5.52 17.19
C VAL A 266 5.01 -5.94 16.44
N ASP A 267 4.86 -6.42 15.22
CA ASP A 267 6.00 -6.61 14.33
C ASP A 267 6.26 -5.29 13.60
N VAL A 268 7.53 -4.88 13.51
CA VAL A 268 7.94 -3.61 12.88
C VAL A 268 9.16 -3.80 11.98
N VAL A 269 9.26 -3.00 10.93
CA VAL A 269 10.50 -2.75 10.19
C VAL A 269 10.52 -1.29 9.69
N ALA A 270 11.71 -0.70 9.54
CA ALA A 270 11.87 0.63 8.95
C ALA A 270 12.88 0.62 7.81
N PHE A 271 12.63 1.47 6.80
CA PHE A 271 13.48 1.65 5.63
C PHE A 271 13.69 3.13 5.32
N LEU A 272 14.92 3.49 4.97
CA LEU A 272 15.24 4.74 4.29
C LEU A 272 15.13 4.50 2.77
N ARG A 273 14.16 5.16 2.14
CA ARG A 273 13.90 5.08 0.69
C ARG A 273 14.95 5.85 -0.12
N ALA A 274 15.03 5.55 -1.42
CA ALA A 274 15.95 6.21 -2.34
C ALA A 274 15.68 7.73 -2.55
N ASP A 275 14.46 8.19 -2.24
CA ASP A 275 14.06 9.60 -2.22
C ASP A 275 14.41 10.33 -0.89
N ASN A 276 15.06 9.63 0.05
CA ASN A 276 15.38 10.03 1.43
C ASN A 276 14.19 10.13 2.39
N SER A 277 12.98 9.73 1.98
CA SER A 277 11.88 9.51 2.93
C SER A 277 12.08 8.22 3.72
N VAL A 278 11.44 8.14 4.88
CA VAL A 278 11.41 6.98 5.75
C VAL A 278 10.04 6.32 5.67
N ALA A 279 10.04 4.99 5.52
CA ALA A 279 8.86 4.15 5.63
C ALA A 279 9.00 3.23 6.86
N VAL A 280 8.07 3.34 7.82
CA VAL A 280 7.98 2.45 8.99
C VAL A 280 6.72 1.60 8.85
N ILE A 281 6.86 0.28 8.72
CA ILE A 281 5.73 -0.65 8.64
C ILE A 281 5.50 -1.28 10.00
N ILE A 282 4.26 -1.24 10.48
CA ILE A 282 3.84 -1.76 11.79
C ILE A 282 2.66 -2.70 11.60
N LEU A 283 2.75 -3.91 12.13
CA LEU A 283 1.70 -4.93 12.10
C LEU A 283 1.15 -5.18 13.52
N ASN A 284 -0.10 -4.79 13.77
CA ASN A 284 -0.81 -5.11 15.00
C ASN A 284 -1.68 -6.37 14.81
N ARG A 285 -1.17 -7.51 15.26
CA ARG A 285 -1.90 -8.80 15.27
C ARG A 285 -2.77 -9.00 16.51
N ASN A 286 -2.80 -8.04 17.43
CA ASN A 286 -3.56 -8.17 18.66
C ASN A 286 -5.07 -7.99 18.40
N PRO A 287 -5.94 -8.64 19.20
CA PRO A 287 -7.39 -8.44 19.15
C PRO A 287 -7.82 -7.11 19.80
N VAL A 288 -6.87 -6.23 20.15
CA VAL A 288 -7.08 -4.94 20.81
C VAL A 288 -6.27 -3.83 20.12
N SER A 289 -6.74 -2.59 20.24
CA SER A 289 -5.99 -1.42 19.82
C SER A 289 -4.74 -1.22 20.68
N VAL A 290 -3.65 -0.79 20.04
CA VAL A 290 -2.35 -0.53 20.66
C VAL A 290 -1.99 0.95 20.48
N ASP A 291 -1.46 1.56 21.53
CA ASP A 291 -0.84 2.88 21.46
C ASP A 291 0.62 2.73 21.02
N VAL A 292 1.03 3.47 19.99
CA VAL A 292 2.37 3.38 19.39
C VAL A 292 3.02 4.75 19.35
N GLY A 293 4.13 4.91 20.06
CA GLY A 293 5.07 5.99 19.85
C GLY A 293 6.14 5.60 18.84
N ILE A 294 6.37 6.45 17.83
CA ILE A 294 7.58 6.40 17.01
C ILE A 294 8.47 7.55 17.46
N GLN A 295 9.73 7.26 17.77
CA GLN A 295 10.77 8.25 18.02
C GLN A 295 11.87 8.11 16.96
N ASP A 296 11.93 9.05 16.03
CA ASP A 296 12.95 9.10 14.98
C ASP A 296 14.10 10.04 15.39
N THR A 297 15.32 9.56 15.17
CA THR A 297 16.61 10.21 15.51
C THR A 297 16.78 11.61 14.92
N TYR A 298 16.10 11.95 13.82
CA TYR A 298 16.22 13.25 13.14
C TYR A 298 14.96 14.11 13.25
N ARG A 299 13.78 13.48 13.24
CA ARG A 299 12.48 14.14 13.10
C ARG A 299 11.77 14.38 14.44
N GLY A 300 12.18 13.69 15.50
CA GLY A 300 11.50 13.68 16.79
C GLY A 300 10.43 12.60 16.83
N ALA A 301 9.35 12.83 17.59
CA ALA A 301 8.42 11.77 17.94
C ALA A 301 6.94 12.11 17.73
N VAL A 302 6.15 11.06 17.55
CA VAL A 302 4.72 11.09 17.24
C VAL A 302 4.01 9.89 17.88
N LEU A 303 2.79 10.11 18.36
CA LEU A 303 1.98 9.11 19.05
C LEU A 303 0.73 8.77 18.23
N PHE A 304 0.49 7.48 18.04
CA PHE A 304 -0.68 6.92 17.36
C PHE A 304 -1.45 6.00 18.29
N LYS A 305 -2.73 5.78 17.98
CA LYS A 305 -3.45 4.58 18.36
C LYS A 305 -3.88 3.86 17.09
N ILE A 306 -3.52 2.58 17.00
CA ILE A 306 -3.82 1.73 15.85
C ILE A 306 -4.87 0.67 16.22
N PRO A 307 -5.80 0.34 15.30
CA PRO A 307 -6.87 -0.64 15.54
C PRO A 307 -6.34 -2.07 15.70
N PRO A 308 -7.16 -3.01 16.21
CA PRO A 308 -6.81 -4.43 16.22
C PRO A 308 -6.69 -5.01 14.80
N HIS A 309 -5.94 -6.11 14.64
CA HIS A 309 -5.77 -6.84 13.38
C HIS A 309 -5.57 -5.91 12.17
N SER A 310 -4.47 -5.18 12.18
CA SER A 310 -4.20 -4.09 11.25
C SER A 310 -2.73 -3.99 10.85
N ILE A 311 -2.49 -3.38 9.70
CA ILE A 311 -1.16 -3.04 9.20
C ILE A 311 -1.12 -1.57 8.79
N HIS A 312 -0.03 -0.90 9.14
CA HIS A 312 0.18 0.51 8.93
C HIS A 312 1.54 0.76 8.30
N THR A 313 1.62 1.72 7.37
CA THR A 313 2.90 2.27 6.89
C THR A 313 2.91 3.76 7.17
N VAL A 314 3.84 4.20 8.03
CA VAL A 314 4.08 5.62 8.34
C VAL A 314 5.18 6.14 7.42
N LEU A 315 4.90 7.23 6.72
CA LEU A 315 5.72 7.84 5.67
C LEU A 315 6.03 9.30 6.06
N TYR A 316 7.30 9.67 6.04
CA TYR A 316 7.79 11.01 6.39
C TYR A 316 9.21 11.24 5.85
N ILE A 317 9.71 12.47 5.91
CA ILE A 317 11.12 12.81 5.59
C ILE A 317 11.94 13.11 6.84
#